data_AF-A0A401JC17-F1
#
_entry.id   AF-A0A401JC17-F1
#
_cell.length_a   1.000
_cell.length_b   1.000
_cell.length_c   1.000
_cell.angle_alpha   90.00
_cell.angle_beta   90.00
_cell.angle_gamma   90.00
#
_symmetry.space_group_name_H-M   'P 1'
#
loop_
_entity.id
_entity.type
_entity.pdbx_description
1 polymer ?
#
loop_
_entity_poly.entity_id
_entity_poly.type
_entity_poly.pdbx_seq_one_letter_code
_entity_poly.pdbx_strand_id
1 'polypeptide(L)'
;MAAKVNGDEITVHQINQVLSHAPSLKPEQAKQAAAEVLHGLVDQQLLIEQAKKDKLDRNPQVVAAYESAHAQILTQAYLDQELSKLPKPTDQEIKDYYTQHPELFANRRLYRFQELLIDGSGGRVAEIRQKIGSTKQIDAFVEWLKAEKIPFRVNNGVKKAEEVPLNLLPRLSKMQDGQAMVTVNGSNVLVVQLVASQQQPMTMETAKPVIAAYLTNSKRREATTALLKRLHDKAKIEYVGAFVYAAKTPVAKPVAAPAAVPASAAGAVKNTPAKPATAASDAMEKGLSGLK
;
A
#
# COMPACT_ATOMS: atom_id res chain seq x y z
N MET A 1 -0.56 38.56 -17.17
CA MET A 1 0.74 38.65 -16.48
C MET A 1 0.51 39.20 -15.09
N ALA A 2 1.23 38.71 -14.07
CA ALA A 2 1.10 39.13 -12.68
C ALA A 2 2.39 39.73 -12.10
N ALA A 3 3.56 39.22 -12.49
CA ALA A 3 4.87 39.82 -12.20
C ALA A 3 5.89 39.43 -13.29
N LYS A 4 7.05 40.08 -13.28
CA LYS A 4 8.20 39.77 -14.15
C LYS A 4 9.48 39.73 -13.30
N VAL A 5 10.25 38.65 -13.41
CA VAL A 5 11.51 38.44 -12.67
C VAL A 5 12.62 38.27 -13.71
N ASN A 6 13.54 39.24 -13.79
CA ASN A 6 14.71 39.22 -14.70
C ASN A 6 14.45 38.87 -16.18
N GLY A 7 13.22 39.04 -16.67
CA GLY A 7 12.85 38.67 -18.04
C GLY A 7 11.75 37.61 -18.10
N ASP A 8 11.69 36.72 -17.11
CA ASP A 8 10.72 35.62 -17.04
C ASP A 8 9.38 36.11 -16.43
N GLU A 9 8.28 35.71 -17.07
CA GLU A 9 6.94 36.15 -16.69
C GLU A 9 6.26 35.17 -15.72
N ILE A 10 5.72 35.71 -14.63
CA ILE A 10 4.80 35.00 -13.74
C ILE A 10 3.37 35.37 -14.14
N THR A 11 2.58 34.35 -14.47
CA THR A 11 1.23 34.51 -15.01
C THR A 11 0.15 34.44 -13.94
N VAL A 12 -1.01 35.03 -14.22
CA VAL A 12 -2.20 34.93 -13.35
C VAL A 12 -2.69 33.47 -13.27
N HIS A 13 -2.47 32.68 -14.32
CA HIS A 13 -2.85 31.27 -14.35
C HIS A 13 -2.08 30.44 -13.31
N GLN A 14 -0.77 30.68 -13.16
CA GLN A 14 0.05 30.00 -12.16
C GLN A 14 -0.43 30.32 -10.73
N ILE A 15 -0.76 31.59 -10.45
CA ILE A 15 -1.32 32.00 -9.15
C ILE A 15 -2.63 31.26 -8.90
N ASN A 16 -3.54 31.27 -9.87
CA ASN A 16 -4.84 30.60 -9.77
C ASN A 16 -4.70 29.08 -9.59
N GLN A 17 -3.71 28.47 -10.26
CA GLN A 17 -3.43 27.04 -10.12
C GLN A 17 -2.94 26.69 -8.72
N VAL A 18 -2.10 27.52 -8.09
CA VAL A 18 -1.68 27.28 -6.69
C VAL A 18 -2.87 27.49 -5.75
N LEU A 19 -3.65 28.56 -5.95
CA LEU A 19 -4.83 28.87 -5.14
C LEU A 19 -5.94 27.80 -5.27
N SER A 20 -6.07 27.10 -6.40
CA SER A 20 -7.08 26.04 -6.56
C SER A 20 -6.82 24.83 -5.67
N HIS A 21 -5.60 24.67 -5.15
CA HIS A 21 -5.24 23.62 -4.19
C HIS A 21 -5.43 24.06 -2.73
N ALA A 22 -5.70 25.34 -2.47
CA ALA A 22 -5.95 25.86 -1.13
C ALA A 22 -7.41 25.57 -0.70
N PRO A 23 -7.66 25.28 0.60
CA PRO A 23 -9.01 25.12 1.12
C PRO A 23 -9.83 26.40 0.93
N SER A 24 -11.16 26.27 0.79
CA SER A 24 -12.10 27.34 0.41
C SER A 24 -11.80 28.69 1.07
N LEU A 25 -11.20 29.60 0.29
CA LEU A 25 -10.86 30.95 0.72
C LEU A 25 -12.10 31.85 0.67
N LYS A 26 -12.30 32.67 1.69
CA LYS A 26 -13.33 33.72 1.65
C LYS A 26 -12.94 34.81 0.64
N PRO A 27 -13.89 35.46 -0.04
CA PRO A 27 -13.61 36.51 -1.02
C PRO A 27 -12.72 37.65 -0.46
N GLU A 28 -12.86 37.97 0.82
CA GLU A 28 -12.10 39.01 1.50
C GLU A 28 -10.62 38.63 1.69
N GLN A 29 -10.31 37.33 1.77
CA GLN A 29 -8.96 36.80 1.97
C GLN A 29 -8.26 36.47 0.64
N ALA A 30 -9.02 36.34 -0.45
CA ALA A 30 -8.51 35.92 -1.76
C ALA A 30 -7.42 36.87 -2.30
N LYS A 31 -7.57 38.19 -2.11
CA LYS A 31 -6.56 39.17 -2.56
C LYS A 31 -5.25 39.04 -1.81
N GLN A 32 -5.31 38.86 -0.50
CA GLN A 32 -4.12 38.69 0.33
C GLN A 32 -3.42 37.35 0.03
N ALA A 33 -4.19 36.26 -0.06
CA ALA A 33 -3.67 34.95 -0.43
C ALA A 33 -3.01 34.96 -1.83
N ALA A 34 -3.60 35.66 -2.80
CA ALA A 34 -3.01 35.81 -4.13
C ALA A 34 -1.68 36.57 -4.10
N ALA A 35 -1.54 37.59 -3.25
CA ALA A 35 -0.29 38.33 -3.07
C ALA A 35 0.80 37.46 -2.41
N GLU A 36 0.44 36.66 -1.40
CA GLU A 36 1.37 35.72 -0.75
C GLU A 36 1.84 34.63 -1.72
N VAL A 37 0.93 34.05 -2.51
CA VAL A 37 1.28 33.10 -3.58
C VAL A 37 2.20 33.74 -4.61
N LEU A 38 1.91 34.98 -5.03
CA LEU A 38 2.77 35.69 -5.98
C LEU A 38 4.18 35.90 -5.43
N HIS A 39 4.33 36.32 -4.17
CA HIS A 39 5.64 36.45 -3.54
C HIS A 39 6.38 35.10 -3.51
N GLY A 40 5.72 34.02 -3.12
CA GLY A 40 6.31 32.68 -3.14
C GLY A 40 6.75 32.23 -4.54
N LEU A 41 5.97 32.54 -5.58
CA LEU A 41 6.34 32.26 -6.97
C LEU A 41 7.53 33.11 -7.45
N VAL A 42 7.64 34.37 -7.00
CA VAL A 42 8.81 35.23 -7.27
C VAL A 42 10.06 34.65 -6.62
N ASP A 43 10.00 34.29 -5.34
CA ASP A 43 11.13 33.68 -4.62
C ASP A 43 11.56 32.36 -5.27
N GLN A 44 10.60 31.52 -5.63
CA GLN A 44 10.86 30.28 -6.36
C GLN A 44 11.58 30.55 -7.69
N GLN A 45 11.12 31.54 -8.46
CA GLN A 45 11.72 31.90 -9.74
C GLN A 45 13.16 32.39 -9.57
N LEU A 46 13.44 33.22 -8.55
CA LEU A 46 14.81 33.67 -8.23
C LEU A 46 15.73 32.50 -7.88
N LEU A 47 15.23 31.54 -7.10
CA LEU A 47 15.98 30.32 -6.76
C LEU A 47 16.25 29.44 -7.99
N ILE A 48 15.28 29.32 -8.91
CA ILE A 48 15.45 28.58 -10.17
C ILE A 48 16.52 29.25 -11.04
N GLU A 49 16.52 30.57 -11.16
CA GLU A 49 17.55 31.30 -11.90
C GLU A 49 18.94 31.10 -11.30
N GLN A 50 19.06 31.16 -9.96
CA GLN A 50 20.32 30.90 -9.29
C GLN A 50 20.77 29.45 -9.50
N ALA A 51 19.86 28.48 -9.39
CA ALA A 51 20.16 27.07 -9.67
C ALA A 51 20.65 26.83 -11.10
N LYS A 52 20.10 27.54 -12.10
CA LYS A 52 20.58 27.50 -13.50
C LYS A 52 21.97 28.13 -13.64
N LYS A 53 22.23 29.27 -12.98
CA LYS A 53 23.57 29.89 -12.95
C LYS A 53 24.62 28.96 -12.35
N ASP A 54 24.24 28.25 -11.28
CA ASP A 54 25.06 27.25 -10.60
C ASP A 54 25.09 25.90 -11.32
N LYS A 55 24.44 25.80 -12.49
CA LYS A 55 24.39 24.62 -13.36
C LYS A 55 23.81 23.38 -12.69
N LEU A 56 22.94 23.54 -11.69
CA LEU A 56 22.25 22.44 -11.03
C LEU A 56 21.28 21.74 -11.98
N ASP A 57 20.74 22.44 -12.97
CA ASP A 57 19.94 21.89 -14.07
C ASP A 57 20.70 20.89 -14.96
N ARG A 58 22.04 20.92 -14.91
CA ARG A 58 22.92 19.97 -15.61
C ARG A 58 23.53 18.92 -14.69
N ASN A 59 23.26 19.00 -13.38
CA ASN A 59 23.74 18.02 -12.43
C ASN A 59 23.12 16.65 -12.76
N PRO A 60 23.92 15.58 -12.91
CA PRO A 60 23.41 14.26 -13.27
C PRO A 60 22.29 13.74 -12.36
N GLN A 61 22.35 14.04 -11.05
CA GLN A 61 21.32 13.63 -10.09
C GLN A 61 20.00 14.38 -10.30
N VAL A 62 20.08 15.67 -10.62
CA VAL A 62 18.89 16.52 -10.88
C VAL A 62 18.23 16.11 -12.18
N VAL A 63 19.01 15.89 -13.24
CA VAL A 63 18.50 15.43 -14.55
C VAL A 63 17.85 14.06 -14.40
N ALA A 64 18.48 13.12 -13.71
CA ALA A 64 17.90 11.80 -13.47
C ALA A 64 16.57 11.87 -12.69
N ALA A 65 16.51 12.71 -11.64
CA ALA A 65 15.29 12.93 -10.88
C ALA A 65 14.17 13.56 -11.73
N TYR A 66 14.51 14.54 -12.58
CA TYR A 66 13.56 15.17 -13.49
C TYR A 66 13.00 14.17 -14.50
N GLU A 67 13.85 13.40 -15.18
CA GLU A 67 13.42 12.39 -16.15
C GLU A 67 12.56 11.29 -15.49
N SER A 68 12.92 10.86 -14.28
CA SER A 68 12.11 9.90 -13.52
C SER A 68 10.73 10.46 -13.18
N ALA A 69 10.65 11.71 -12.71
CA ALA A 69 9.38 12.36 -12.40
C ALA A 69 8.52 12.56 -13.65
N HIS A 70 9.14 13.01 -14.75
CA HIS A 70 8.47 13.19 -16.03
C HIS A 70 7.89 11.86 -16.56
N ALA A 71 8.68 10.79 -16.53
CA ALA A 71 8.22 9.46 -16.93
C ALA A 71 7.06 8.95 -16.06
N GLN A 72 7.11 9.18 -14.74
CA GLN A 72 6.03 8.81 -13.83
C GLN A 72 4.74 9.58 -14.13
N ILE A 73 4.83 10.90 -14.34
CA ILE A 73 3.68 11.76 -14.68
C ILE A 73 3.04 11.29 -15.98
N LEU A 74 3.83 11.07 -17.04
CA LEU A 74 3.30 10.60 -18.33
C LEU A 74 2.64 9.22 -18.22
N THR A 75 3.26 8.31 -17.47
CA THR A 75 2.70 6.96 -17.25
C THR A 75 1.35 7.04 -16.53
N GLN A 76 1.27 7.82 -15.46
CA GLN A 76 0.04 8.01 -14.70
C GLN A 76 -1.05 8.69 -15.56
N ALA A 77 -0.70 9.75 -16.28
CA ALA A 77 -1.63 10.48 -17.14
C ALA A 77 -2.21 9.57 -18.24
N TYR A 78 -1.38 8.74 -18.87
CA TYR A 78 -1.84 7.80 -19.89
C TYR A 78 -2.78 6.74 -19.31
N LEU A 79 -2.44 6.17 -18.14
CA LEU A 79 -3.31 5.22 -17.44
C LEU A 79 -4.64 5.86 -17.04
N ASP A 80 -4.63 7.05 -16.45
CA ASP A 80 -5.87 7.73 -16.07
C ASP A 80 -6.74 8.07 -17.29
N GLN A 81 -6.12 8.50 -18.40
CA GLN A 81 -6.84 8.73 -19.65
C GLN A 81 -7.51 7.45 -20.16
N GLU A 82 -6.80 6.32 -20.23
CA GLU A 82 -7.37 5.06 -20.71
C GLU A 82 -8.41 4.48 -19.75
N LEU A 83 -8.18 4.55 -18.44
CA LEU A 83 -9.06 4.00 -17.42
C LEU A 83 -10.31 4.88 -17.16
N SER A 84 -10.25 6.18 -17.45
CA SER A 84 -11.42 7.09 -17.33
C SER A 84 -12.56 6.71 -18.29
N LYS A 85 -12.25 5.97 -19.36
CA LYS A 85 -13.22 5.49 -20.36
C LYS A 85 -14.00 4.27 -19.88
N LEU A 86 -13.60 3.64 -18.78
CA LEU A 86 -14.26 2.45 -18.27
C LEU A 86 -15.65 2.80 -17.73
N PRO A 87 -16.69 2.00 -18.06
CA PRO A 87 -18.00 2.19 -17.48
C PRO A 87 -17.95 1.92 -15.97
N LYS A 88 -18.70 2.73 -15.22
CA LYS A 88 -18.94 2.48 -13.79
C LYS A 88 -19.65 1.14 -13.59
N PRO A 89 -19.44 0.43 -12.46
CA PRO A 89 -20.22 -0.75 -12.14
C PRO A 89 -21.72 -0.45 -12.14
N THR A 90 -22.48 -1.32 -12.78
CA THR A 90 -23.93 -1.24 -12.85
C THR A 90 -24.56 -1.71 -11.53
N ASP A 91 -25.78 -1.28 -11.26
CA ASP A 91 -26.52 -1.74 -10.08
C ASP A 91 -26.75 -3.26 -10.08
N GLN A 92 -26.84 -3.88 -11.26
CA GLN A 92 -26.96 -5.33 -11.38
C GLN A 92 -25.66 -6.03 -10.96
N GLU A 93 -24.50 -5.58 -11.45
CA GLU A 93 -23.20 -6.13 -11.06
C GLU A 93 -22.96 -6.03 -9.54
N ILE A 94 -23.41 -4.93 -8.91
CA ILE A 94 -23.32 -4.75 -7.47
C ILE A 94 -24.21 -5.76 -6.73
N LYS A 95 -25.47 -5.94 -7.18
CA LYS A 95 -26.41 -6.91 -6.60
C LYS A 95 -25.92 -8.35 -6.76
N ASP A 96 -25.37 -8.68 -7.93
CA ASP A 96 -24.81 -9.99 -8.22
C ASP A 96 -23.63 -10.27 -7.29
N TYR A 97 -22.71 -9.32 -7.15
CA TYR A 97 -21.58 -9.46 -6.23
C TYR A 97 -22.01 -9.64 -4.77
N TYR A 98 -23.01 -8.88 -4.31
CA TYR A 98 -23.57 -9.04 -2.97
C TYR A 98 -24.14 -10.45 -2.74
N THR A 99 -24.86 -10.97 -3.73
CA THR A 99 -25.56 -12.26 -3.66
C THR A 99 -24.60 -13.44 -3.78
N GLN A 100 -23.55 -13.30 -4.59
CA GLN A 100 -22.53 -14.33 -4.81
C GLN A 100 -21.55 -14.45 -3.64
N HIS A 101 -21.42 -13.40 -2.81
CA HIS A 101 -20.51 -13.36 -1.67
C HIS A 101 -21.22 -13.09 -0.34
N PRO A 102 -22.19 -13.93 0.07
CA PRO A 102 -22.92 -13.73 1.31
C PRO A 102 -21.98 -13.71 2.52
N GLU A 103 -20.87 -14.45 2.51
CA GLU A 103 -19.86 -14.46 3.58
C GLU A 103 -19.16 -13.11 3.81
N LEU A 104 -19.15 -12.21 2.83
CA LEU A 104 -18.66 -10.85 2.96
C LEU A 104 -19.75 -9.86 3.42
N PHE A 105 -21.02 -10.20 3.25
CA PHE A 105 -22.14 -9.28 3.46
C PHE A 105 -23.28 -9.89 4.30
N ALA A 106 -24.24 -10.58 3.68
CA ALA A 106 -25.45 -11.05 4.36
C ALA A 106 -25.17 -12.03 5.52
N ASN A 107 -24.12 -12.84 5.39
CA ASN A 107 -23.64 -13.81 6.38
C ASN A 107 -22.26 -13.38 6.92
N ARG A 108 -21.95 -12.08 6.88
CA ARG A 108 -20.70 -11.53 7.38
C ARG A 108 -20.54 -11.84 8.86
N ARG A 109 -19.34 -12.30 9.24
CA ARG A 109 -18.97 -12.61 10.62
C ARG A 109 -17.72 -11.85 11.03
N LEU A 110 -17.63 -11.49 12.31
CA LEU A 110 -16.36 -11.28 12.98
C LEU A 110 -15.84 -12.62 13.42
N TYR A 111 -14.57 -12.86 13.14
CA TYR A 111 -13.94 -14.12 13.48
C TYR A 111 -12.80 -13.90 14.45
N ARG A 112 -12.79 -14.66 15.54
CA ARG A 112 -11.69 -14.74 16.50
C ARG A 112 -10.89 -15.98 16.21
N PHE A 113 -9.59 -15.83 15.99
CA PHE A 113 -8.71 -16.92 15.64
C PHE A 113 -7.55 -17.07 16.59
N GLN A 114 -7.07 -18.30 16.65
CA GLN A 114 -5.73 -18.67 17.08
C GLN A 114 -5.01 -19.32 15.90
N GLU A 115 -3.89 -18.72 15.50
CA GLU A 115 -3.04 -19.15 14.40
C GLU A 115 -1.73 -19.71 14.97
N LEU A 116 -1.34 -20.89 14.51
CA LEU A 116 -0.05 -21.51 14.80
C LEU A 116 0.74 -21.58 13.50
N LEU A 117 1.80 -20.79 13.40
CA LEU A 117 2.76 -20.86 12.31
C LEU A 117 3.90 -21.77 12.73
N ILE A 118 3.99 -22.93 12.11
CA ILE A 118 4.89 -24.01 12.48
C ILE A 118 5.95 -24.17 11.39
N ASP A 119 7.20 -24.27 11.82
CA ASP A 119 8.31 -24.60 10.95
C ASP A 119 8.31 -26.11 10.68
N GLY A 120 7.87 -26.51 9.48
CA GLY A 120 7.88 -27.89 9.02
C GLY A 120 9.11 -28.23 8.18
N SER A 121 10.18 -27.44 8.26
CA SER A 121 11.47 -27.77 7.64
C SER A 121 11.99 -29.14 8.11
N GLY A 122 12.86 -29.75 7.30
CA GLY A 122 13.33 -31.12 7.56
C GLY A 122 12.32 -32.23 7.21
N GLY A 123 11.26 -31.93 6.44
CA GLY A 123 10.33 -32.93 5.93
C GLY A 123 9.21 -33.35 6.88
N ARG A 124 9.05 -32.66 8.02
CA ARG A 124 8.06 -33.01 9.07
C ARG A 124 6.63 -32.57 8.76
N VAL A 125 6.39 -31.91 7.63
CA VAL A 125 5.05 -31.40 7.23
C VAL A 125 3.96 -32.48 7.30
N ALA A 126 4.25 -33.70 6.82
CA ALA A 126 3.28 -34.79 6.81
C ALA A 126 2.90 -35.25 8.23
N GLU A 127 3.90 -35.39 9.10
CA GLU A 127 3.75 -35.74 10.52
C GLU A 127 2.90 -34.70 11.26
N ILE A 128 3.24 -33.41 11.10
CA ILE A 128 2.52 -32.28 11.69
C ILE A 128 1.05 -32.30 11.25
N ARG A 129 0.79 -32.50 9.95
CA ARG A 129 -0.57 -32.55 9.38
C ARG A 129 -1.37 -33.75 9.90
N GLN A 130 -0.73 -34.90 10.06
CA GLN A 130 -1.38 -36.08 10.62
C GLN A 130 -1.76 -35.84 12.09
N LYS A 131 -0.84 -35.31 12.90
CA LYS A 131 -1.06 -35.11 14.33
C LYS A 131 -2.23 -34.16 14.62
N ILE A 132 -2.28 -33.00 13.95
CA ILE A 132 -3.40 -32.05 14.15
C ILE A 132 -4.74 -32.66 13.71
N GLY A 133 -4.75 -33.49 12.66
CA GLY A 133 -5.93 -34.21 12.22
C GLY A 133 -6.45 -35.22 13.26
N SER A 134 -5.55 -35.87 14.01
CA SER A 134 -5.89 -36.84 15.05
C SER A 134 -6.31 -36.20 16.37
N THR A 135 -5.64 -35.14 16.81
CA THR A 135 -5.85 -34.57 18.14
C THR A 135 -7.05 -33.61 18.18
N LYS A 136 -7.36 -32.90 17.08
CA LYS A 136 -8.44 -31.88 16.91
C LYS A 136 -8.51 -30.76 17.99
N GLN A 137 -7.80 -30.90 19.09
CA GLN A 137 -7.64 -29.96 20.20
C GLN A 137 -6.31 -29.27 20.05
N ILE A 138 -6.35 -27.93 19.97
CA ILE A 138 -5.16 -27.13 19.73
C ILE A 138 -4.17 -27.23 20.90
N ASP A 139 -4.65 -27.27 22.14
CA ASP A 139 -3.78 -27.27 23.32
C ASP A 139 -2.94 -28.54 23.37
N ALA A 140 -3.57 -29.70 23.18
CA ALA A 140 -2.85 -30.97 23.13
C ALA A 140 -1.89 -31.08 21.93
N PHE A 141 -2.21 -30.41 20.81
CA PHE A 141 -1.31 -30.31 19.67
C PHE A 141 -0.11 -29.39 19.94
N VAL A 142 -0.30 -28.28 20.65
CA VAL A 142 0.76 -27.37 21.09
C VAL A 142 1.69 -28.08 22.07
N GLU A 143 1.18 -28.85 23.02
CA GLU A 143 2.00 -29.65 23.93
C GLU A 143 2.83 -30.70 23.19
N TRP A 144 2.27 -31.33 22.15
CA TRP A 144 3.02 -32.23 21.28
C TRP A 144 4.13 -31.50 20.50
N LEU A 145 3.86 -30.32 19.92
CA LEU A 145 4.89 -29.54 19.23
C LEU A 145 6.06 -29.20 20.14
N LYS A 146 5.79 -28.86 21.41
CA LYS A 146 6.82 -28.61 22.43
C LYS A 146 7.62 -29.87 22.75
N ALA A 147 6.96 -31.00 22.96
CA ALA A 147 7.62 -32.29 23.24
C ALA A 147 8.54 -32.72 22.10
N GLU A 148 8.11 -32.53 20.86
CA GLU A 148 8.86 -32.83 19.64
C GLU A 148 9.91 -31.76 19.27
N LYS A 149 10.00 -30.69 20.06
CA LYS A 149 10.88 -29.53 19.85
C LYS A 149 10.73 -28.91 18.46
N ILE A 150 9.51 -28.92 17.91
CA ILE A 150 9.19 -28.29 16.63
C ILE A 150 8.96 -26.79 16.88
N PRO A 151 9.70 -25.88 16.20
CA PRO A 151 9.50 -24.45 16.37
C PRO A 151 8.13 -24.00 15.86
N PHE A 152 7.44 -23.16 16.64
CA PHE A 152 6.19 -22.54 16.22
C PHE A 152 6.01 -21.14 16.81
N ARG A 153 5.18 -20.33 16.17
CA ARG A 153 4.72 -19.03 16.65
C ARG A 153 3.20 -19.03 16.78
N VAL A 154 2.72 -18.47 17.88
CA VAL A 154 1.28 -18.27 18.12
C VAL A 154 0.92 -16.84 17.75
N ASN A 155 -0.17 -16.68 17.01
CA ASN A 155 -0.78 -15.39 16.74
C ASN A 155 -2.28 -15.48 17.03
N ASN A 156 -2.80 -14.52 17.80
CA ASN A 156 -4.22 -14.44 18.11
C ASN A 156 -4.77 -13.13 17.55
N GLY A 157 -5.99 -13.15 17.06
CA GLY A 157 -6.58 -11.93 16.52
C GLY A 157 -8.06 -12.04 16.23
N VAL A 158 -8.68 -10.88 16.07
CA VAL A 158 -10.03 -10.77 15.52
C VAL A 158 -9.89 -10.18 14.13
N LYS A 159 -10.49 -10.83 13.14
CA LYS A 159 -10.53 -10.35 11.76
C LYS A 159 -11.98 -10.24 11.30
N LYS A 160 -12.28 -9.16 10.58
CA LYS A 160 -13.52 -9.00 9.82
C LYS A 160 -13.49 -9.88 8.57
N ALA A 161 -14.64 -10.20 8.00
CA ALA A 161 -14.71 -11.03 6.79
C ALA A 161 -13.87 -10.47 5.63
N GLU A 162 -13.89 -9.15 5.44
CA GLU A 162 -13.14 -8.43 4.42
C GLU A 162 -11.61 -8.39 4.66
N GLU A 163 -11.15 -8.68 5.88
CA GLU A 163 -9.73 -8.75 6.23
C GLU A 163 -9.16 -10.18 6.06
N VAL A 164 -10.04 -11.16 5.85
CA VAL A 164 -9.66 -12.55 5.59
C VAL A 164 -9.36 -12.70 4.09
N PRO A 165 -8.29 -13.41 3.71
CA PRO A 165 -8.03 -13.71 2.30
C PRO A 165 -9.23 -14.37 1.61
N LEU A 166 -9.64 -13.86 0.45
CA LEU A 166 -10.85 -14.29 -0.28
C LEU A 166 -10.88 -15.79 -0.60
N ASN A 167 -9.72 -16.40 -0.80
CA ASN A 167 -9.60 -17.84 -1.03
C ASN A 167 -9.82 -18.69 0.24
N LEU A 168 -9.65 -18.11 1.43
CA LEU A 168 -9.84 -18.80 2.70
C LEU A 168 -11.23 -18.56 3.29
N LEU A 169 -11.82 -17.38 3.05
CA LEU A 169 -13.07 -16.97 3.65
C LEU A 169 -14.24 -17.97 3.45
N PRO A 170 -14.47 -18.56 2.25
CA PRO A 170 -15.55 -19.54 2.07
C PRO A 170 -15.38 -20.83 2.86
N ARG A 171 -14.13 -21.22 3.19
CA ARG A 171 -13.86 -22.37 4.06
C ARG A 171 -14.11 -21.99 5.51
N LEU A 172 -13.69 -20.79 5.89
CA LEU A 172 -13.79 -20.25 7.24
C LEU A 172 -15.23 -19.96 7.65
N SER A 173 -16.05 -19.47 6.73
CA SER A 173 -17.48 -19.20 6.97
C SER A 173 -18.26 -20.47 7.27
N LYS A 174 -17.81 -21.62 6.76
CA LYS A 174 -18.39 -22.96 7.01
C LYS A 174 -17.87 -23.63 8.29
N MET A 175 -16.82 -23.11 8.91
CA MET A 175 -16.28 -23.66 10.15
C MET A 175 -17.19 -23.34 11.33
N GLN A 176 -17.22 -24.27 12.28
CA GLN A 176 -17.81 -24.07 13.60
C GLN A 176 -16.76 -23.59 14.60
N ASP A 177 -17.21 -22.93 15.65
CA ASP A 177 -16.35 -22.50 16.74
C ASP A 177 -15.66 -23.72 17.38
N GLY A 178 -14.38 -23.58 17.70
CA GLY A 178 -13.48 -24.64 18.14
C GLY A 178 -12.81 -25.43 17.01
N GLN A 179 -13.31 -25.40 15.77
CA GLN A 179 -12.71 -26.14 14.66
C GLN A 179 -11.40 -25.52 14.19
N ALA A 180 -10.47 -26.37 13.75
CA ALA A 180 -9.20 -25.96 13.16
C ALA A 180 -9.08 -26.40 11.70
N MET A 181 -8.42 -25.58 10.89
CA MET A 181 -7.99 -25.91 9.54
C MET A 181 -6.48 -25.80 9.41
N VAL A 182 -5.93 -26.55 8.47
CA VAL A 182 -4.48 -26.60 8.22
C VAL A 182 -4.23 -26.20 6.77
N THR A 183 -3.27 -25.31 6.58
CA THR A 183 -2.76 -24.91 5.27
C THR A 183 -1.25 -25.10 5.25
N VAL A 184 -0.71 -25.57 4.13
CA VAL A 184 0.72 -25.78 3.95
C VAL A 184 1.21 -24.84 2.85
N ASN A 185 2.22 -24.03 3.17
CA ASN A 185 2.85 -23.09 2.24
C ASN A 185 4.36 -23.39 2.21
N GLY A 186 4.78 -24.22 1.25
CA GLY A 186 6.16 -24.72 1.20
C GLY A 186 6.46 -25.60 2.42
N SER A 187 7.50 -25.25 3.18
CA SER A 187 7.86 -25.93 4.43
C SER A 187 7.06 -25.47 5.65
N ASN A 188 6.31 -24.36 5.55
CA ASN A 188 5.57 -23.83 6.68
C ASN A 188 4.17 -24.44 6.77
N VAL A 189 3.77 -24.83 7.98
CA VAL A 189 2.42 -25.30 8.27
C VAL A 189 1.71 -24.23 9.08
N LEU A 190 0.58 -23.74 8.57
CA LEU A 190 -0.30 -22.81 9.27
C LEU A 190 -1.53 -23.57 9.75
N VAL A 191 -1.71 -23.67 11.07
CA VAL A 191 -2.96 -24.14 11.67
C VAL A 191 -3.75 -22.92 12.12
N VAL A 192 -5.01 -22.81 11.67
CA VAL A 192 -5.92 -21.74 12.05
C VAL A 192 -7.10 -22.36 12.77
N GLN A 193 -7.26 -22.07 14.06
CA GLN A 193 -8.44 -22.42 14.84
C GLN A 193 -9.41 -21.25 14.86
N LEU A 194 -10.66 -21.50 14.51
CA LEU A 194 -11.75 -20.57 14.77
C LEU A 194 -12.15 -20.71 16.23
N VAL A 195 -11.72 -19.77 17.06
CA VAL A 195 -12.02 -19.78 18.51
C VAL A 195 -13.48 -19.41 18.75
N ALA A 196 -13.93 -18.35 18.08
CA ALA A 196 -15.31 -17.88 18.17
C ALA A 196 -15.68 -17.11 16.91
N SER A 197 -16.98 -17.04 16.62
CA SER A 197 -17.49 -16.24 15.53
C SER A 197 -18.77 -15.51 15.92
N GLN A 198 -18.92 -14.28 15.44
CA GLN A 198 -20.09 -13.45 15.72
C GLN A 198 -20.68 -12.94 14.41
N GLN A 199 -21.99 -13.12 14.22
CA GLN A 199 -22.67 -12.56 13.05
C GLN A 199 -22.68 -11.03 13.13
N GLN A 200 -22.30 -10.40 12.02
CA GLN A 200 -22.36 -8.95 11.80
C GLN A 200 -22.77 -8.70 10.34
N PRO A 201 -24.02 -9.05 9.98
CA PRO A 201 -24.49 -8.94 8.61
C PRO A 201 -24.48 -7.48 8.14
N MET A 202 -24.19 -7.29 6.86
CA MET A 202 -24.23 -5.98 6.20
C MET A 202 -25.34 -5.99 5.16
N THR A 203 -26.22 -4.99 5.20
CA THR A 203 -27.33 -4.86 4.23
C THR A 203 -26.80 -4.43 2.86
N MET A 204 -27.59 -4.70 1.81
CA MET A 204 -27.27 -4.25 0.44
C MET A 204 -27.04 -2.73 0.35
N GLU A 205 -27.85 -1.94 1.05
CA GLU A 205 -27.74 -0.48 1.08
C GLU A 205 -26.40 -0.01 1.66
N THR A 206 -25.96 -0.65 2.74
CA THR A 206 -24.66 -0.36 3.39
C THR A 206 -23.49 -0.89 2.56
N ALA A 207 -23.67 -2.04 1.90
CA ALA A 207 -22.63 -2.68 1.10
C ALA A 207 -22.41 -2.03 -0.28
N LYS A 208 -23.44 -1.40 -0.85
CA LYS A 208 -23.42 -0.79 -2.21
C LYS A 208 -22.18 0.07 -2.48
N PRO A 209 -21.82 1.09 -1.66
CA PRO A 209 -20.65 1.92 -1.94
C PRO A 209 -19.33 1.14 -1.87
N VAL A 210 -19.23 0.16 -0.97
CA VAL A 210 -18.03 -0.69 -0.81
C VAL A 210 -17.86 -1.59 -2.03
N ILE A 211 -18.94 -2.25 -2.46
CA ILE A 211 -18.95 -3.13 -3.65
C ILE A 211 -18.64 -2.30 -4.91
N ALA A 212 -19.24 -1.12 -5.07
CA ALA A 212 -18.98 -0.25 -6.21
C ALA A 212 -17.50 0.16 -6.29
N ALA A 213 -16.88 0.52 -5.18
CA ALA A 213 -15.45 0.85 -5.12
C ALA A 213 -14.58 -0.37 -5.47
N TYR A 214 -14.92 -1.55 -4.92
CA TYR A 214 -14.21 -2.79 -5.23
C TYR A 214 -14.28 -3.15 -6.71
N LEU A 215 -15.48 -3.18 -7.30
CA LEU A 215 -15.69 -3.51 -8.71
C LEU A 215 -15.00 -2.50 -9.63
N THR A 216 -15.03 -1.22 -9.28
CA THR A 216 -14.28 -0.18 -10.01
C THR A 216 -12.78 -0.48 -10.01
N ASN A 217 -12.21 -0.78 -8.84
CA ASN A 217 -10.79 -1.11 -8.72
C ASN A 217 -10.43 -2.43 -9.43
N SER A 218 -11.30 -3.43 -9.42
CA SER A 218 -11.09 -4.68 -10.18
C SER A 218 -11.06 -4.43 -11.67
N LYS A 219 -12.08 -3.74 -12.21
CA LYS A 219 -12.14 -3.36 -13.63
C LYS A 219 -10.92 -2.55 -14.06
N ARG A 220 -10.45 -1.60 -13.23
CA ARG A 220 -9.22 -0.84 -13.50
C ARG A 220 -8.00 -1.76 -13.59
N ARG A 221 -7.79 -2.67 -12.63
CA ARG A 221 -6.65 -3.62 -12.66
C ARG A 221 -6.68 -4.53 -13.88
N GLU A 222 -7.85 -5.08 -14.22
CA GLU A 222 -8.04 -5.94 -15.39
C GLU A 222 -7.76 -5.18 -16.68
N ALA A 223 -8.28 -3.95 -16.81
CA ALA A 223 -8.04 -3.10 -17.96
C ALA A 223 -6.56 -2.69 -18.10
N THR A 224 -5.87 -2.34 -17.00
CA THR A 224 -4.43 -2.06 -17.02
C THR A 224 -3.64 -3.28 -17.47
N THR A 225 -3.98 -4.46 -16.95
CA THR A 225 -3.32 -5.72 -17.35
C THR A 225 -3.51 -5.99 -18.85
N ALA A 226 -4.73 -5.83 -19.36
CA ALA A 226 -5.04 -5.99 -20.78
C ALA A 226 -4.34 -4.94 -21.66
N LEU A 227 -4.29 -3.68 -21.21
CA LEU A 227 -3.60 -2.59 -21.89
C LEU A 227 -2.10 -2.87 -22.01
N LEU A 228 -1.44 -3.20 -20.90
CA LEU A 228 -0.02 -3.52 -20.88
C LEU A 228 0.30 -4.72 -21.77
N LYS A 229 -0.54 -5.76 -21.72
CA LYS A 229 -0.41 -6.90 -22.63
C LYS A 229 -0.47 -6.44 -24.09
N ARG A 230 -1.46 -5.63 -24.46
CA ARG A 230 -1.61 -5.11 -25.84
C ARG A 230 -0.41 -4.26 -26.27
N LEU A 231 0.14 -3.44 -25.39
CA LEU A 231 1.32 -2.62 -25.68
C LEU A 231 2.56 -3.50 -25.87
N HIS A 232 2.74 -4.52 -25.02
CA HIS A 232 3.82 -5.48 -25.13
C HIS A 232 3.73 -6.30 -26.42
N ASP A 233 2.55 -6.77 -26.80
CA ASP A 233 2.31 -7.54 -28.04
C ASP A 233 2.64 -6.73 -29.31
N LYS A 234 2.61 -5.40 -29.24
CA LYS A 234 2.89 -4.48 -30.37
C LYS A 234 4.32 -3.94 -30.37
N ALA A 235 5.04 -4.07 -29.26
CA ALA A 235 6.37 -3.51 -29.12
C ALA A 235 7.43 -4.51 -29.62
N LYS A 236 8.44 -4.00 -30.31
CA LYS A 236 9.68 -4.74 -30.54
C LYS A 236 10.56 -4.55 -29.31
N ILE A 237 10.74 -5.60 -28.51
CA ILE A 237 11.49 -5.56 -27.25
C ILE A 237 12.76 -6.39 -27.41
N GLU A 238 13.91 -5.75 -27.26
CA GLU A 238 15.23 -6.39 -27.29
C GLU A 238 15.91 -6.22 -25.93
N TYR A 239 16.24 -7.35 -25.29
CA TYR A 239 17.03 -7.36 -24.07
C TYR A 239 18.49 -7.58 -24.44
N VAL A 240 19.40 -6.73 -23.94
CA VAL A 240 20.80 -6.69 -24.37
C VAL A 240 21.79 -6.80 -23.21
N GLY A 241 23.03 -7.18 -23.52
CA GLY A 241 24.14 -7.24 -22.58
C GLY A 241 23.90 -8.19 -21.41
N ALA A 242 24.24 -7.76 -20.20
CA ALA A 242 24.03 -8.54 -18.98
C ALA A 242 22.54 -8.81 -18.67
N PHE A 243 21.60 -8.15 -19.34
CA PHE A 243 20.16 -8.22 -19.03
C PHE A 243 19.37 -9.17 -19.95
N VAL A 244 20.03 -9.91 -20.85
CA VAL A 244 19.39 -10.90 -21.74
C VAL A 244 18.60 -11.96 -20.93
N TYR A 245 19.01 -12.25 -19.68
CA TYR A 245 18.30 -13.18 -18.80
C TYR A 245 16.88 -12.72 -18.45
N ALA A 246 16.59 -11.41 -18.52
CA ALA A 246 15.27 -10.87 -18.21
C ALA A 246 14.21 -11.38 -19.17
N ALA A 247 14.56 -11.65 -20.45
CA ALA A 247 13.66 -12.25 -21.43
C ALA A 247 13.19 -13.66 -21.05
N LYS A 248 13.98 -14.39 -20.26
CA LYS A 248 13.71 -15.77 -19.82
C LYS A 248 13.14 -15.84 -18.41
N THR A 249 13.05 -14.71 -17.72
CA THR A 249 12.55 -14.65 -16.35
C THR A 249 11.04 -14.41 -16.41
N PRO A 250 10.20 -15.33 -15.89
CA PRO A 250 8.77 -15.10 -15.83
C PRO A 250 8.50 -13.81 -15.05
N VAL A 251 7.74 -12.90 -15.63
CA VAL A 251 7.24 -11.73 -14.90
C VAL A 251 6.37 -12.28 -13.77
N ALA A 252 6.83 -12.17 -12.53
CA ALA A 252 6.04 -12.56 -11.38
C ALA A 252 4.71 -11.80 -11.45
N LYS A 253 3.59 -12.52 -11.30
CA LYS A 253 2.28 -11.86 -11.19
C LYS A 253 2.40 -10.79 -10.11
N PRO A 254 1.92 -9.55 -10.35
CA PRO A 254 1.91 -8.54 -9.32
C PRO A 254 1.25 -9.15 -8.09
N VAL A 255 2.02 -9.31 -7.01
CA VAL A 255 1.44 -9.61 -5.71
C VAL A 255 0.48 -8.45 -5.50
N ALA A 256 -0.82 -8.73 -5.46
CA ALA A 256 -1.80 -7.73 -5.12
C ALA A 256 -1.29 -7.12 -3.81
N ALA A 257 -0.80 -5.88 -3.87
CA ALA A 257 -0.51 -5.13 -2.66
C ALA A 257 -1.77 -5.27 -1.80
N PRO A 258 -1.65 -5.67 -0.52
CA PRO A 258 -2.83 -5.81 0.32
C PRO A 258 -3.61 -4.53 0.15
N ALA A 259 -4.88 -4.66 -0.24
CA ALA A 259 -5.76 -3.52 -0.36
C ALA A 259 -5.82 -2.89 1.03
N ALA A 260 -4.95 -1.93 1.28
CA ALA A 260 -5.05 -1.03 2.41
C ALA A 260 -6.31 -0.21 2.12
N VAL A 261 -7.43 -0.69 2.66
CA VAL A 261 -8.52 0.21 3.02
C VAL A 261 -7.89 1.34 3.85
N PRO A 262 -8.21 2.61 3.56
CA PRO A 262 -7.66 3.70 4.33
C PRO A 262 -8.05 3.51 5.80
N ALA A 263 -7.04 3.36 6.65
CA ALA A 263 -7.23 3.39 8.08
C ALA A 263 -7.92 4.71 8.42
N SER A 264 -9.05 4.59 9.13
CA SER A 264 -9.82 5.68 9.69
C SER A 264 -8.90 6.71 10.34
N ALA A 265 -9.05 7.97 9.94
CA ALA A 265 -8.45 9.11 10.60
C ALA A 265 -8.95 9.18 12.06
N ALA A 266 -8.04 8.98 13.01
CA ALA A 266 -8.11 9.49 14.38
C ALA A 266 -6.76 9.22 15.07
N GLY A 267 -5.96 10.27 15.26
CA GLY A 267 -4.70 10.16 15.99
C GLY A 267 -3.67 11.19 15.54
N ALA A 268 -3.96 12.47 15.81
CA ALA A 268 -2.96 13.51 15.76
C ALA A 268 -1.80 13.15 16.70
N VAL A 269 -0.60 12.98 16.16
CA VAL A 269 0.64 13.03 16.94
C VAL A 269 1.50 14.13 16.36
N LYS A 270 1.72 15.15 17.20
CA LYS A 270 2.57 16.30 16.97
C LYS A 270 4.00 15.83 16.72
N ASN A 271 4.56 16.11 15.55
CA ASN A 271 6.00 16.02 15.32
C ASN A 271 6.65 17.31 15.80
N THR A 272 7.23 17.27 17.00
CA THR A 272 8.36 18.13 17.37
C THR A 272 9.65 17.47 16.89
N PRO A 273 10.52 18.16 16.12
CA PRO A 273 11.78 17.56 15.67
C PRO A 273 12.76 17.42 16.85
N ALA A 274 13.15 16.19 17.12
CA ALA A 274 14.20 15.85 18.07
C ALA A 274 15.58 16.27 17.52
N LYS A 275 16.32 17.02 18.35
CA LYS A 275 17.72 17.41 18.19
C LYS A 275 18.63 16.16 18.10
N PRO A 276 19.65 16.10 17.22
CA PRO A 276 20.59 14.99 17.21
C PRO A 276 21.52 15.09 18.43
N ALA A 277 21.58 14.01 19.22
CA ALA A 277 22.65 13.78 20.19
C ALA A 277 23.86 13.21 19.44
N THR A 278 24.92 14.00 19.28
CA THR A 278 26.23 13.50 18.89
C THR A 278 26.93 12.92 20.12
N ALA A 279 27.15 11.60 20.06
CA ALA A 279 27.99 10.89 20.99
C ALA A 279 29.44 11.39 20.89
N ALA A 280 30.07 11.46 22.06
CA ALA A 280 31.47 11.76 22.24
C ALA A 280 32.37 10.70 21.59
N SER A 281 33.45 11.17 20.97
CA SER A 281 34.67 10.41 20.77
C SER A 281 35.85 11.33 21.05
N ASP A 282 36.58 10.97 22.10
CA ASP A 282 37.93 11.39 22.48
C ASP A 282 38.86 11.64 21.29
N ALA A 283 39.61 12.75 21.31
CA ALA A 283 41.08 12.73 21.41
C ALA A 283 41.69 14.11 21.14
N MET A 284 42.60 14.50 22.06
CA MET A 284 43.74 15.41 21.86
C MET A 284 43.45 16.90 21.59
N GLU A 285 43.65 17.75 22.60
CA GLU A 285 44.90 18.49 22.69
C GLU A 285 45.16 19.10 24.08
N LYS A 286 46.45 19.06 24.41
CA LYS A 286 47.11 19.39 25.67
C LYS A 286 46.95 20.86 26.09
N GLY A 287 46.86 21.03 27.41
CA GLY A 287 47.88 21.82 28.12
C GLY A 287 47.58 23.30 28.33
N LEU A 288 47.42 23.66 29.61
CA LEU A 288 47.91 24.86 30.33
C LEU A 288 46.97 25.05 31.53
N SER A 289 47.30 24.44 32.66
CA SER A 289 48.12 25.04 33.72
C SER A 289 47.35 26.11 34.48
N GLY A 290 47.03 25.81 35.75
CA GLY A 290 46.38 26.76 36.64
C GLY A 290 47.24 27.99 36.94
N LEU A 291 46.57 29.06 37.37
CA LEU A 291 46.89 29.88 38.53
C LEU A 291 45.96 31.11 38.49
N LYS A 292 45.25 31.33 39.61
CA LYS A 292 44.58 32.58 40.03
C LYS A 292 43.43 33.13 39.20
#